data_AF-A0A2T4S4P1-F1
#
_entry.id   AF-A0A2T4S4P1-F1
#
_cell.length_a   1.000
_cell.length_b   1.000
_cell.length_c   1.000
_cell.angle_alpha   90.00
_cell.angle_beta   90.00
_cell.angle_gamma   90.00
#
_symmetry.space_group_name_H-M   'P 1'
#
loop_
_entity.id
_entity.type
_entity.pdbx_description
1 polymer ?
#
loop_
_entity_poly.entity_id
_entity_poly.type
_entity_poly.pdbx_seq_one_letter_code
_entity_poly.pdbx_strand_id
1 'polypeptide(L)'
;VTTIFTLLFQRDEILRVKQDAIAAIFYVSNWWYIAKDVNYFDQFSFEPLKHLWSLAIEEQFYLFFPLVLILLLAKVKKHKQIVLIFWIISLASLLAMVWITHPGMNFSRVYFGTDTRLQTLLLGVILAFLWPPNRLRKDPPLAVRMS
;
A
#
# COMPACT_ATOMS: atom_id res chain seq x y z
N VAL A 1 1.79 23.68 -2.72
CA VAL A 1 1.72 24.83 -1.79
C VAL A 1 2.83 24.76 -0.75
N THR A 2 3.02 23.62 -0.08
CA THR A 2 4.14 23.38 0.86
C THR A 2 5.53 23.54 0.21
N THR A 3 5.73 23.07 -1.02
CA THR A 3 7.01 23.14 -1.75
C THR A 3 7.49 24.58 -2.03
N ILE A 4 6.55 25.51 -2.25
CA ILE A 4 6.84 26.92 -2.54
C ILE A 4 7.24 27.65 -1.25
N PHE A 5 6.61 27.29 -0.12
CA PHE A 5 6.91 27.86 1.19
C PHE A 5 8.32 27.50 1.67
N THR A 6 8.74 26.24 1.48
CA THR A 6 10.09 25.77 1.83
C THR A 6 11.20 26.43 1.01
N LEU A 7 10.94 26.69 -0.28
CA LEU A 7 11.88 27.37 -1.19
C LEU A 7 12.17 28.83 -0.78
N LEU A 8 11.23 29.49 -0.11
CA LEU A 8 11.33 30.91 0.23
C LEU A 8 11.91 31.17 1.63
N PHE A 9 11.72 30.27 2.60
CA PHE A 9 12.00 30.55 4.02
C PHE A 9 13.12 29.70 4.67
N GLN A 10 13.51 28.55 4.12
CA GLN A 10 14.49 27.65 4.75
C GLN A 10 15.50 27.12 3.72
N ARG A 11 16.53 27.92 3.42
CA ARG A 11 17.59 27.55 2.47
C ARG A 11 18.46 26.38 2.93
N ASP A 12 18.59 26.16 4.24
CA ASP A 12 19.44 25.10 4.81
C ASP A 12 18.76 23.71 4.82
N GLU A 13 17.43 23.65 4.70
CA GLU A 13 16.64 22.39 4.61
C GLU A 13 16.51 21.86 3.16
N ILE A 14 16.96 22.65 2.15
CA ILE A 14 16.77 22.34 0.73
C ILE A 14 17.39 20.99 0.33
N LEU A 15 18.53 20.64 0.90
CA LEU A 15 19.21 19.38 0.60
C LEU A 15 18.44 18.16 1.14
N ARG A 16 17.83 18.26 2.33
CA ARG A 16 16.98 17.22 2.91
C ARG A 16 15.69 17.06 2.11
N VAL A 17 15.04 18.17 1.78
CA VAL A 17 13.78 18.19 1.01
C VAL A 17 13.98 17.65 -0.40
N LYS A 18 15.13 17.90 -1.04
CA LYS A 18 15.46 17.30 -2.34
C LYS A 18 15.53 15.77 -2.27
N GLN A 19 16.17 15.21 -1.25
CA GLN A 19 16.29 13.76 -1.10
C GLN A 19 14.94 13.12 -0.78
N ASP A 20 14.15 13.75 0.09
CA ASP A 20 12.80 13.28 0.41
C ASP A 20 11.87 13.38 -0.82
N ALA A 21 12.00 14.42 -1.64
CA ALA A 21 11.26 14.56 -2.90
C ALA A 21 11.69 13.54 -3.96
N ILE A 22 12.99 13.25 -4.09
CA ILE A 22 13.49 12.20 -4.99
C ILE A 22 12.96 10.83 -4.52
N ALA A 23 13.04 10.53 -3.23
CA ALA A 23 12.48 9.30 -2.69
C ALA A 23 10.96 9.20 -2.90
N ALA A 24 10.23 10.31 -2.81
CA ALA A 24 8.80 10.36 -3.12
C ALA A 24 8.51 10.14 -4.61
N ILE A 25 9.27 10.76 -5.52
CA ILE A 25 9.14 10.58 -6.98
C ILE A 25 9.44 9.14 -7.39
N PHE A 26 10.39 8.48 -6.74
CA PHE A 26 10.69 7.07 -6.98
C PHE A 26 9.81 6.10 -6.18
N TYR A 27 8.83 6.60 -5.40
CA TYR A 27 7.97 5.80 -4.53
C TYR A 27 8.74 4.92 -3.52
N VAL A 28 9.89 5.41 -3.02
CA VAL A 28 10.73 4.74 -2.01
C VAL A 28 10.73 5.53 -0.68
N SER A 29 9.86 6.54 -0.56
CA SER A 29 9.75 7.40 0.65
C SER A 29 9.55 6.56 1.92
N ASN A 30 8.82 5.45 1.83
CA ASN A 30 8.59 4.55 2.95
C ASN A 30 9.88 3.88 3.45
N TRP A 31 10.72 3.36 2.56
CA TRP A 31 12.03 2.79 2.91
C TRP A 31 13.03 3.85 3.34
N TRP A 32 12.93 5.06 2.80
CA TRP A 32 13.75 6.21 3.21
C TRP A 32 13.46 6.64 4.65
N TYR A 33 12.19 6.69 5.05
CA TYR A 33 11.80 6.95 6.44
C TYR A 33 12.18 5.82 7.40
N ILE A 34 12.16 4.56 6.93
CA ILE A 34 12.72 3.41 7.69
C ILE A 34 14.23 3.57 7.88
N ALA A 35 14.97 3.94 6.83
CA ALA A 35 16.43 4.10 6.89
C ALA A 35 16.87 5.28 7.76
N LYS A 36 16.06 6.33 7.86
CA LYS A 36 16.31 7.48 8.75
C LYS A 36 15.82 7.28 10.20
N ASP A 37 15.28 6.11 10.53
CA ASP A 37 14.69 5.77 11.84
C ASP A 37 13.74 6.87 12.36
N VAL A 38 12.95 7.44 11.44
CA VAL A 38 12.03 8.53 11.76
C VAL A 38 10.91 7.99 12.64
N ASN A 39 10.73 8.57 13.83
CA ASN A 39 9.68 8.15 14.74
C ASN A 39 8.31 8.57 14.21
N TYR A 40 7.48 7.60 13.79
CA TYR A 40 6.14 7.86 13.28
C TYR A 40 5.27 8.65 14.27
N PHE A 41 5.40 8.33 15.56
CA PHE A 41 4.63 8.93 16.66
C PHE A 41 5.19 10.23 17.20
N ASP A 42 6.32 10.69 16.69
CA ASP A 42 6.87 11.98 17.09
C ASP A 42 6.03 13.09 16.44
N GLN A 43 5.22 13.76 17.26
CA GLN A 43 4.27 14.80 16.84
C GLN A 43 4.89 16.21 16.89
N PHE A 44 6.09 16.34 17.47
CA PHE A 44 6.79 17.62 17.62
C PHE A 44 7.78 17.91 16.48
N SER A 45 8.02 16.95 15.59
CA SER A 45 8.88 17.10 14.41
C SER A 45 8.07 17.64 13.22
N PHE A 46 8.48 18.80 12.68
CA PHE A 46 7.82 19.45 11.54
C PHE A 46 8.18 18.72 10.23
N GLU A 47 7.51 17.60 9.96
CA GLU A 47 7.71 16.78 8.76
C GLU A 47 6.46 16.78 7.86
N PRO A 48 6.24 17.84 7.06
CA PRO A 48 5.03 18.01 6.26
C PRO A 48 4.83 16.90 5.21
N LEU A 49 5.88 16.17 4.84
CA LEU A 49 5.84 15.12 3.82
C LEU A 49 5.70 13.71 4.39
N LYS A 50 5.63 13.55 5.71
CA LYS A 50 5.56 12.24 6.38
C LYS A 50 4.50 11.36 5.72
N HIS A 51 3.27 11.84 5.58
CA HIS A 51 2.13 11.13 4.96
C HIS A 51 2.37 10.54 3.54
N LEU A 52 3.38 10.99 2.79
CA LEU A 52 3.71 10.42 1.49
C LEU A 52 4.24 8.97 1.57
N TRP A 53 4.56 8.47 2.77
CA TRP A 53 4.93 7.07 2.98
C TRP A 53 3.80 6.11 2.56
N SER A 54 2.52 6.44 2.86
CA SER A 54 1.39 5.58 2.52
C SER A 54 1.09 5.65 1.04
N LEU A 55 1.25 6.83 0.43
CA LEU A 55 1.10 7.03 -1.00
C LEU A 55 2.13 6.19 -1.78
N ALA A 56 3.40 6.16 -1.35
CA ALA A 56 4.41 5.32 -1.98
C ALA A 56 4.08 3.82 -1.92
N ILE A 57 3.50 3.34 -0.82
CA ILE A 57 3.05 1.94 -0.68
C ILE A 57 1.91 1.65 -1.67
N GLU A 58 0.96 2.57 -1.80
CA GLU A 58 -0.15 2.44 -2.76
C GLU A 58 0.37 2.43 -4.21
N GLU A 59 1.28 3.33 -4.56
CA GLU A 59 1.81 3.42 -5.93
C GLU A 59 2.70 2.23 -6.30
N GLN A 60 3.50 1.71 -5.36
CA GLN A 60 4.18 0.41 -5.52
C GLN A 60 3.16 -0.70 -5.78
N PHE A 61 2.09 -0.76 -5.00
CA PHE A 61 1.04 -1.76 -5.20
C PHE A 61 0.40 -1.61 -6.58
N TYR A 62 0.00 -0.42 -7.00
CA TYR A 62 -0.64 -0.20 -8.30
C TYR A 62 0.27 -0.50 -9.50
N LEU A 63 1.60 -0.38 -9.36
CA LEU A 63 2.54 -0.75 -10.41
C LEU A 63 2.77 -2.27 -10.46
N PHE A 64 2.98 -2.92 -9.31
CA PHE A 64 3.32 -4.35 -9.25
C PHE A 64 2.09 -5.27 -9.34
N PHE A 65 0.98 -4.89 -8.71
CA PHE A 65 -0.24 -5.69 -8.67
C PHE A 65 -0.78 -6.10 -10.05
N PRO A 66 -0.92 -5.22 -11.06
CA PRO A 66 -1.45 -5.62 -12.36
C PRO A 66 -0.56 -6.67 -13.05
N LEU A 67 0.77 -6.55 -12.93
CA LEU A 67 1.71 -7.52 -13.49
C LEU A 67 1.56 -8.89 -12.82
N VAL A 68 1.49 -8.92 -11.48
CA VAL A 68 1.28 -10.14 -10.70
C VAL A 68 -0.08 -10.76 -11.03
N LEU A 69 -1.13 -9.95 -11.12
CA LEU A 69 -2.48 -10.40 -11.42
C LEU A 69 -2.57 -11.01 -12.82
N ILE A 70 -2.00 -10.36 -13.85
CA ILE A 70 -1.95 -10.87 -15.22
C ILE A 70 -1.19 -12.20 -15.26
N LEU A 71 -0.03 -12.29 -14.60
CA LEU A 71 0.76 -13.52 -14.54
C LEU A 71 -0.01 -14.67 -13.86
N LEU A 72 -0.68 -14.38 -12.74
CA LEU A 72 -1.51 -15.36 -12.04
C LEU A 72 -2.71 -15.80 -12.89
N LEU A 73 -3.40 -14.88 -13.56
CA LEU A 73 -4.51 -15.22 -14.46
C LEU A 73 -4.05 -16.03 -15.68
N ALA A 74 -2.84 -15.77 -16.19
CA ALA A 74 -2.27 -16.50 -17.31
C ALA A 74 -1.83 -17.92 -16.93
N LYS A 75 -1.31 -18.13 -15.71
CA LYS A 75 -0.75 -19.42 -15.25
C LYS A 75 -1.75 -20.26 -14.46
N VAL A 76 -2.69 -19.65 -13.75
CA VAL A 76 -3.61 -20.32 -12.82
C VAL A 76 -5.02 -20.33 -13.40
N LYS A 77 -5.49 -21.51 -13.81
CA LYS A 77 -6.80 -21.67 -14.47
C LYS A 77 -8.00 -21.51 -13.53
N LYS A 78 -7.82 -21.69 -12.22
CA LYS A 78 -8.91 -21.67 -11.23
C LYS A 78 -8.86 -20.40 -10.39
N HIS A 79 -9.88 -19.55 -10.47
CA HIS A 79 -9.99 -18.33 -9.66
C HIS A 79 -9.87 -18.59 -8.15
N LYS A 80 -10.36 -19.73 -7.65
CA LYS A 80 -10.22 -20.12 -6.23
C LYS A 80 -8.74 -20.25 -5.79
N GLN A 81 -7.87 -20.72 -6.67
CA GLN A 81 -6.43 -20.84 -6.37
C GLN A 81 -5.77 -19.46 -6.31
N ILE A 82 -6.16 -18.53 -7.18
CA ILE A 82 -5.67 -17.13 -7.13
C ILE A 82 -6.09 -16.47 -5.81
N VAL A 83 -7.35 -16.63 -5.39
CA VAL A 83 -7.84 -16.13 -4.11
C VAL A 83 -7.07 -16.75 -2.94
N LEU A 84 -6.79 -18.06 -2.97
CA LEU A 84 -6.00 -18.73 -1.93
C LEU A 84 -4.56 -18.20 -1.87
N ILE A 85 -3.92 -17.97 -3.02
CA ILE A 85 -2.57 -17.40 -3.08
C ILE A 85 -2.54 -16.02 -2.42
N PHE A 86 -3.47 -15.12 -2.79
CA PHE A 86 -3.56 -13.81 -2.15
C PHE A 86 -3.86 -13.90 -0.66
N TRP A 87 -4.69 -14.85 -0.24
CA TRP A 87 -4.96 -15.12 1.17
C TRP A 87 -3.70 -15.53 1.94
N ILE A 88 -2.91 -16.45 1.39
CA ILE A 88 -1.65 -16.90 2.01
C ILE A 88 -0.66 -15.74 2.12
N ILE A 89 -0.51 -14.94 1.07
CA ILE A 89 0.38 -13.77 1.08
C ILE A 89 -0.09 -12.74 2.13
N SER A 90 -1.40 -12.49 2.21
CA SER A 90 -1.99 -11.60 3.22
C SER A 90 -1.73 -12.11 4.64
N LEU A 91 -1.87 -13.42 4.87
CA LEU A 91 -1.61 -14.03 6.17
C LEU A 91 -0.13 -13.97 6.53
N ALA A 92 0.77 -14.21 5.58
CA ALA A 92 2.21 -14.08 5.79
C ALA A 92 2.59 -12.62 6.13
N SER A 93 1.97 -11.63 5.47
CA SER A 93 2.13 -10.21 5.78
C SER A 93 1.67 -9.87 7.20
N LEU A 94 0.51 -10.39 7.63
CA LEU A 94 0.02 -10.24 9.00
C LEU A 94 0.97 -10.88 10.02
N LEU A 95 1.46 -12.09 9.77
CA LEU A 95 2.38 -12.79 10.67
C LEU A 95 3.72 -12.05 10.76
N ALA A 96 4.22 -11.51 9.65
CA ALA A 96 5.40 -10.64 9.66
C ALA A 96 5.18 -9.39 10.51
N MET A 97 4.00 -8.75 10.41
CA MET A 97 3.64 -7.62 11.27
C MET A 97 3.66 -8.00 12.75
N VAL A 98 3.03 -9.12 13.12
CA VAL A 98 3.00 -9.60 14.51
C VAL A 98 4.41 -9.93 15.00
N TRP A 99 5.22 -10.60 14.17
CA TRP A 99 6.58 -10.99 14.53
C TRP A 99 7.52 -9.79 14.67
N ILE A 100 7.34 -8.72 13.90
CA ILE A 100 8.16 -7.52 14.04
C ILE A 100 7.72 -6.70 15.27
N THR A 101 6.47 -6.84 15.69
CA THR A 101 5.90 -6.10 16.83
C THR A 101 6.33 -6.75 18.15
N HIS A 102 7.51 -6.38 18.66
CA HIS A 102 7.97 -6.75 20.01
C HIS A 102 7.80 -5.58 21.00
N PRO A 103 7.43 -5.84 22.26
CA PRO A 103 7.38 -4.79 23.29
C PRO A 103 8.77 -4.17 23.48
N GLY A 104 8.94 -2.89 23.12
CA GLY A 104 10.19 -2.15 23.27
C GLY A 104 10.92 -1.74 21.97
N MET A 105 10.39 -2.05 20.78
CA MET A 105 10.99 -1.65 19.49
C MET A 105 10.27 -0.47 18.83
N ASN A 106 10.98 0.27 17.96
CA ASN A 106 10.46 1.37 17.15
C ASN A 106 9.29 0.91 16.25
N PHE A 107 8.06 1.24 16.65
CA PHE A 107 6.84 0.95 15.89
C PHE A 107 6.85 1.49 14.46
N SER A 108 7.68 2.50 14.18
CA SER A 108 7.82 3.15 12.87
C SER A 108 8.06 2.16 11.73
N ARG A 109 8.89 1.13 11.94
CA ARG A 109 9.18 0.10 10.91
C ARG A 109 7.95 -0.70 10.52
N VAL A 110 7.08 -1.03 11.48
CA VAL A 110 5.83 -1.76 11.24
C VAL A 110 4.85 -0.93 10.42
N TYR A 111 4.87 0.40 10.59
CA TYR A 111 3.98 1.30 9.85
C TYR A 111 4.48 1.57 8.43
N PHE A 112 5.77 1.82 8.24
CA PHE A 112 6.35 2.16 6.95
C PHE A 112 6.65 0.94 6.05
N GLY A 113 6.67 -0.28 6.60
CA GLY A 113 6.94 -1.50 5.83
C GLY A 113 5.82 -1.82 4.84
N THR A 114 6.15 -1.90 3.55
CA THR A 114 5.22 -2.39 2.52
C THR A 114 4.83 -3.85 2.83
N ASP A 115 5.75 -4.63 3.40
CA ASP A 115 5.62 -6.05 3.74
C ASP A 115 4.58 -6.32 4.84
N THR A 116 4.45 -5.45 5.83
CA THR A 116 3.46 -5.57 6.93
C THR A 116 2.09 -4.97 6.57
N ARG A 117 2.06 -4.09 5.57
CA ARG A 117 0.85 -3.39 5.10
C ARG A 117 0.16 -4.04 3.91
N LEU A 118 0.85 -4.95 3.22
CA LEU A 118 0.35 -5.65 2.04
C LEU A 118 -0.97 -6.40 2.30
N GLN A 119 -1.19 -6.87 3.54
CA GLN A 119 -2.42 -7.52 3.96
C GLN A 119 -3.70 -6.70 3.70
N THR A 120 -3.74 -5.40 3.98
CA THR A 120 -4.98 -4.61 3.88
C THR A 120 -5.37 -4.41 2.42
N LEU A 121 -4.39 -4.24 1.55
CA LEU A 121 -4.57 -4.11 0.10
C LEU A 121 -5.04 -5.44 -0.51
N LEU A 122 -4.43 -6.56 -0.12
CA LEU A 122 -4.81 -7.88 -0.61
C LEU A 122 -6.18 -8.34 -0.13
N LEU A 123 -6.59 -7.97 1.10
CA LEU A 123 -7.95 -8.23 1.56
C LEU A 123 -8.98 -7.53 0.67
N GLY A 124 -8.71 -6.30 0.22
CA GLY A 124 -9.54 -5.61 -0.77
C GLY A 124 -9.64 -6.37 -2.10
N VAL A 125 -8.51 -6.90 -2.61
CA VAL A 125 -8.49 -7.73 -3.82
C VAL A 125 -9.32 -9.00 -3.65
N ILE A 126 -9.15 -9.70 -2.52
CA ILE A 126 -9.90 -10.92 -2.20
C ILE A 126 -11.40 -10.62 -2.17
N LEU A 127 -11.82 -9.52 -1.54
CA LEU A 127 -13.21 -9.08 -1.51
C LEU A 127 -13.76 -8.82 -2.92
N ALA A 128 -12.98 -8.19 -3.80
CA ALA A 128 -13.38 -7.98 -5.20
C ALA A 128 -13.61 -9.30 -5.96
N PHE A 129 -12.83 -10.35 -5.68
CA PHE A 129 -13.05 -11.68 -6.25
C PHE A 129 -14.26 -12.42 -5.66
N LEU A 130 -14.55 -12.21 -4.37
CA LEU A 130 -15.68 -12.83 -3.68
C LEU A 130 -17.01 -12.18 -4.06
N TRP A 131 -17.02 -10.86 -4.29
CA TRP A 131 -18.20 -10.08 -4.65
C TRP A 131 -18.09 -9.53 -6.09
N PRO A 132 -18.35 -10.35 -7.12
CA PRO A 132 -18.41 -9.84 -8.49
C PRO A 132 -19.71 -9.03 -8.70
N PRO A 133 -19.65 -7.69 -8.85
CA PRO A 133 -20.85 -6.86 -9.03
C PRO A 133 -21.57 -7.13 -10.37
N ASN A 134 -20.87 -7.72 -11.34
CA ASN A 134 -21.41 -8.04 -12.67
C ASN A 134 -21.98 -9.46 -12.80
N ARG A 135 -22.22 -10.18 -11.69
CA ARG A 135 -23.09 -11.37 -11.75
C ARG A 135 -24.54 -10.89 -11.89
N LEU A 136 -24.89 -10.48 -13.10
CA LEU A 136 -26.28 -10.39 -13.53
C LEU A 136 -26.95 -11.72 -13.15
N ARG A 137 -28.05 -11.59 -12.40
CA ARG A 137 -28.86 -12.72 -11.94
C ARG A 137 -29.14 -13.60 -13.17
N LYS A 138 -28.73 -14.88 -13.14
CA LYS A 138 -28.93 -15.82 -14.27
C LYS A 138 -30.39 -15.89 -14.71
N ASP A 139 -31.30 -15.67 -13.75
CA ASP A 139 -32.74 -15.51 -13.97
C ASP A 139 -33.17 -14.10 -13.53
N PRO A 140 -33.18 -13.11 -14.45
CA PRO A 140 -33.84 -11.85 -14.18
C PRO A 140 -35.35 -12.09 -14.00
N PRO A 141 -36.02 -11.38 -13.07
CA PRO A 141 -37.47 -11.48 -12.93
C PRO A 141 -38.16 -11.14 -14.26
N LEU A 142 -39.26 -11.83 -14.57
CA LEU A 142 -40.00 -11.76 -15.85
C LEU A 142 -40.26 -10.33 -16.35
N ALA A 143 -40.40 -9.37 -15.44
CA ALA A 143 -40.58 -7.94 -15.73
C ALA A 143 -39.45 -7.32 -16.59
N VAL A 144 -38.22 -7.86 -16.54
CA VAL A 144 -37.06 -7.36 -17.28
C VAL A 144 -36.86 -8.12 -18.61
N ARG A 145 -37.52 -9.26 -18.81
CA ARG A 145 -37.42 -10.05 -20.06
C ARG A 145 -38.30 -9.52 -21.20
N MET A 146 -39.26 -8.64 -20.89
CA MET A 146 -40.30 -8.20 -21.83
C MET A 146 -40.15 -6.74 -22.28
N SER A 147 -39.05 -6.07 -21.91
CA SER A 147 -38.67 -4.72 -22.35
C SER A 147 -37.54 -4.79 -23.36
#